data_AF-A0A368DNH3-F1
#
_entry.id   AF-A0A368DNH3-F1
#
_cell.length_a   1.000
_cell.length_b   1.000
_cell.length_c   1.000
_cell.angle_alpha   90.00
_cell.angle_beta   90.00
_cell.angle_gamma   90.00
#
_symmetry.space_group_name_H-M   'P 1'
#
loop_
_entity.id
_entity.type
_entity.pdbx_description
1 polymer ?
#
loop_
_entity_poly.entity_id
_entity_poly.type
_entity_poly.pdbx_seq_one_letter_code
_entity_poly.pdbx_strand_id
1 'polypeptide(L)'
;MLPAQVMGRNLRIHTNQEGFPDIKDVKIVMVTLEPRLRKGEPIHFRFRQHFYQLFSGNWDFVCADLGVLKAGESTNDTLFALQTLTQEMHQCNILTIVVGGEQENTLGLFRGLSSMNTYVNLTSIDARLDFGAPGVLVSDDSYMSKIITEKPNNLKQFTNLGFQSYYVSQEELDLMQKLFFDAYRLGEISSDLHESEPILRDTDILSVDFNAIKASELDFNLGNPNGFDGAQICTLMRYAGLSDRLSVLGLFDMPSTPRSDKLLAQMIWYLLEGFCHRVNEYPFSIHEPCTKFVVPQDQETLTFFRSQKSQRWWIEVPKEGKHNNKEETTLLPCAEKDYRMAQKGDIPARWWKSVQRSMH
;
A
#
# COMPACT_ATOMS: atom_id res chain seq x y z
N MET A 1 18.95 -10.60 28.87
CA MET A 1 18.81 -11.21 27.52
C MET A 1 17.35 -11.13 27.11
N LEU A 2 17.06 -10.79 25.85
CA LEU A 2 15.67 -10.80 25.35
C LEU A 2 15.13 -12.24 25.26
N PRO A 3 13.81 -12.46 25.50
CA PRO A 3 13.16 -13.77 25.35
C PRO A 3 13.35 -14.36 23.95
N ALA A 4 13.37 -15.69 23.81
CA ALA A 4 13.59 -16.34 22.51
C ALA A 4 12.46 -16.05 21.50
N GLN A 5 11.27 -15.73 21.98
CA GLN A 5 10.06 -15.55 21.18
C GLN A 5 9.92 -14.14 20.58
N VAL A 6 10.83 -13.20 20.89
CA VAL A 6 10.71 -11.82 20.37
C VAL A 6 11.26 -11.71 18.95
N MET A 7 10.78 -10.71 18.21
CA MET A 7 11.18 -10.42 16.84
C MET A 7 12.70 -10.39 16.66
N GLY A 8 13.43 -9.65 17.49
CA GLY A 8 14.88 -9.48 17.34
C GLY A 8 15.70 -10.77 17.48
N ARG A 9 15.10 -11.87 17.97
CA ARG A 9 15.73 -13.21 18.03
C ARG A 9 15.37 -14.10 16.85
N ASN A 10 14.34 -13.75 16.08
CA ASN A 10 13.78 -14.55 14.99
C ASN A 10 13.93 -13.87 13.62
N LEU A 11 14.70 -12.78 13.54
CA LEU A 11 15.08 -12.10 12.31
C LEU A 11 16.50 -12.52 11.89
N ARG A 12 16.75 -12.57 10.58
CA ARG A 12 18.11 -12.46 10.07
C ARG A 12 18.49 -10.97 10.05
N ILE A 13 19.62 -10.58 10.64
CA ILE A 13 19.92 -9.17 10.87
C ILE A 13 21.27 -8.82 10.26
N HIS A 14 21.31 -7.74 9.48
CA HIS A 14 22.57 -7.13 9.07
C HIS A 14 23.33 -6.58 10.29
N THR A 15 24.58 -7.01 10.48
CA THR A 15 25.46 -6.49 11.53
C THR A 15 26.82 -6.10 10.96
N ASN A 16 27.53 -5.20 11.64
CA ASN A 16 28.89 -4.82 11.22
C ASN A 16 29.88 -6.00 11.23
N GLN A 17 29.59 -7.06 11.99
CA GLN A 17 30.46 -8.23 12.11
C GLN A 17 30.14 -9.29 11.04
N GLU A 18 28.85 -9.55 10.80
CA GLU A 18 28.38 -10.62 9.91
C GLU A 18 28.00 -10.14 8.50
N GLY A 19 27.88 -8.82 8.30
CA GLY A 19 27.51 -8.22 7.02
C GLY A 19 26.01 -8.37 6.71
N PHE A 20 25.66 -8.38 5.42
CA PHE A 20 24.29 -8.59 4.96
C PHE A 20 23.85 -10.04 5.16
N PRO A 21 22.63 -10.28 5.67
CA PRO A 21 22.12 -11.64 5.83
C PRO A 21 21.88 -12.29 4.46
N ASP A 22 22.05 -13.61 4.40
CA ASP A 22 21.57 -14.39 3.25
C ASP A 22 20.03 -14.22 3.15
N ILE A 23 19.55 -13.87 1.96
CA ILE A 23 18.13 -13.66 1.66
C ILE A 23 17.44 -14.94 1.17
N LYS A 24 18.14 -16.06 1.06
CA LYS A 24 17.55 -17.35 0.71
C LYS A 24 16.42 -17.73 1.70
N ASP A 25 15.26 -18.10 1.18
CA ASP A 25 14.05 -18.45 1.94
C ASP A 25 13.43 -17.29 2.77
N VAL A 26 13.99 -16.08 2.69
CA VAL A 26 13.38 -14.88 3.27
C VAL A 26 12.14 -14.51 2.45
N LYS A 27 11.05 -14.17 3.13
CA LYS A 27 9.80 -13.73 2.49
C LYS A 27 9.56 -12.23 2.62
N ILE A 28 10.17 -11.61 3.63
CA ILE A 28 10.00 -10.19 3.92
C ILE A 28 11.35 -9.62 4.34
N VAL A 29 11.68 -8.47 3.77
CA VAL A 29 12.84 -7.67 4.19
C VAL A 29 12.40 -6.32 4.71
N MET A 30 13.13 -5.82 5.70
CA MET A 30 12.97 -4.46 6.22
C MET A 30 14.27 -3.69 6.01
N VAL A 31 14.16 -2.45 5.58
CA VAL A 31 15.27 -1.50 5.55
C VAL A 31 14.80 -0.18 6.13
N THR A 32 15.67 0.47 6.90
CA THR A 32 15.42 1.84 7.35
C THR A 32 16.12 2.82 6.44
N LEU A 33 15.45 3.89 6.02
CA LEU A 33 16.01 4.94 5.17
C LEU A 33 16.33 6.17 6.01
N GLU A 34 17.54 6.71 5.87
CA GLU A 34 17.90 7.98 6.49
C GLU A 34 17.18 9.16 5.80
N PRO A 35 16.55 10.07 6.57
CA PRO A 35 15.90 11.24 5.98
C PRO A 35 16.93 12.24 5.45
N ARG A 36 16.58 12.91 4.34
CA ARG A 36 17.39 14.00 3.76
C ARG A 36 17.10 15.34 4.41
N LEU A 37 15.82 15.60 4.70
CA LEU A 37 15.32 16.92 5.11
C LEU A 37 15.22 17.06 6.63
N ARG A 38 14.99 15.96 7.35
CA ARG A 38 14.79 15.97 8.80
C ARG A 38 16.05 15.56 9.55
N LYS A 39 16.45 16.39 10.51
CA LYS A 39 17.53 16.07 11.47
C LYS A 39 16.89 15.57 12.77
N GLY A 40 17.41 14.49 13.33
CA GLY A 40 16.89 13.89 14.55
C GLY A 40 17.64 12.62 14.93
N GLU A 41 17.16 11.95 15.98
CA GLU A 41 17.65 10.62 16.31
C GLU A 41 17.41 9.67 15.13
N PRO A 42 18.41 8.88 14.70
CA PRO A 42 18.24 8.00 13.58
C PRO A 42 17.09 7.01 13.81
N ILE A 43 16.13 7.00 12.90
CA ILE A 43 14.92 6.16 12.95
C ILE A 43 15.22 4.69 13.22
N HIS A 44 16.36 4.25 12.75
CA HIS A 44 16.80 2.89 12.76
C HIS A 44 17.16 2.37 14.16
N PHE A 45 17.53 3.25 15.09
CA PHE A 45 17.73 2.89 16.51
C PHE A 45 16.39 2.83 17.23
N ARG A 46 15.62 3.92 17.18
CA ARG A 46 14.34 4.06 17.89
C ARG A 46 13.28 3.03 17.45
N PHE A 47 13.17 2.75 16.15
CA PHE A 47 12.28 1.72 15.62
C PHE A 47 12.67 0.33 16.14
N ARG A 48 13.94 -0.08 15.93
CA ARG A 48 14.41 -1.42 16.31
C ARG A 48 14.33 -1.65 17.80
N GLN A 49 14.59 -0.63 18.62
CA GLN A 49 14.43 -0.71 20.07
C GLN A 49 13.03 -1.19 20.45
N HIS A 50 11.98 -0.70 19.78
CA HIS A 50 10.60 -1.14 20.06
C HIS A 50 10.23 -2.43 19.33
N PHE A 51 10.55 -2.53 18.05
CA PHE A 51 10.15 -3.66 17.22
C PHE A 51 10.77 -4.98 17.65
N TYR A 52 12.07 -4.99 17.97
CA TYR A 52 12.78 -6.22 18.34
C TYR A 52 12.31 -6.82 19.67
N GLN A 53 11.61 -6.04 20.50
CA GLN A 53 11.06 -6.49 21.78
C GLN A 53 9.64 -7.07 21.66
N LEU A 54 8.96 -6.86 20.54
CA LEU A 54 7.63 -7.43 20.32
C LEU A 54 7.73 -8.96 20.23
N PHE A 55 6.78 -9.66 20.83
CA PHE A 55 6.64 -11.09 20.64
C PHE A 55 6.24 -11.39 19.19
N SER A 56 6.94 -12.32 18.55
CA SER A 56 6.53 -12.83 17.25
C SER A 56 5.24 -13.64 17.37
N GLY A 57 4.42 -13.62 16.33
CA GLY A 57 3.30 -14.55 16.19
C GLY A 57 3.80 -15.96 15.82
N ASN A 58 2.88 -16.91 15.71
CA ASN A 58 3.21 -18.25 15.19
C ASN A 58 3.30 -18.21 13.65
N TRP A 59 4.34 -17.56 13.14
CA TRP A 59 4.54 -17.33 11.72
C TRP A 59 5.45 -18.40 11.10
N ASP A 60 5.16 -18.79 9.87
CA ASP A 60 5.84 -19.86 9.13
C ASP A 60 6.84 -19.34 8.08
N PHE A 61 7.17 -18.05 8.13
CA PHE A 61 8.10 -17.40 7.21
C PHE A 61 9.28 -16.74 7.92
N VAL A 62 10.35 -16.50 7.16
CA VAL A 62 11.56 -15.83 7.64
C VAL A 62 11.56 -14.37 7.20
N CYS A 63 11.87 -13.48 8.14
CA CYS A 63 12.10 -12.06 7.89
C CYS A 63 13.58 -11.71 8.03
N ALA A 64 14.03 -10.72 7.27
CA ALA A 64 15.36 -10.15 7.43
C ALA A 64 15.31 -8.62 7.61
N ASP A 65 16.20 -8.11 8.46
CA ASP A 65 16.50 -6.69 8.58
C ASP A 65 17.82 -6.41 7.84
N LEU A 66 17.74 -5.68 6.73
CA LEU A 66 18.87 -5.36 5.86
C LEU A 66 19.69 -4.17 6.37
N GLY A 67 19.31 -3.57 7.50
CA GLY A 67 20.04 -2.45 8.09
C GLY A 67 19.54 -1.11 7.59
N VAL A 68 20.48 -0.22 7.29
CA VAL A 68 20.21 1.20 7.02
C VAL A 68 20.62 1.54 5.59
N LEU A 69 19.67 2.00 4.79
CA LEU A 69 19.95 2.64 3.52
C LEU A 69 20.26 4.11 3.78
N LYS A 70 21.50 4.52 3.48
CA LYS A 70 21.93 5.90 3.60
C LYS A 70 21.31 6.74 2.50
N ALA A 71 20.97 7.99 2.82
CA ALA A 71 20.62 8.96 1.78
C ALA A 71 21.83 9.20 0.87
N GLY A 72 21.59 9.23 -0.45
CA GLY A 72 22.63 9.59 -1.41
C GLY A 72 22.96 11.09 -1.35
N GLU A 73 23.94 11.53 -2.14
CA GLU A 73 24.32 12.96 -2.19
C GLU A 73 23.17 13.81 -2.75
N SER A 74 22.46 13.32 -3.77
CA SER A 74 21.28 13.96 -4.37
C SER A 74 20.01 13.11 -4.20
N THR A 75 18.82 13.74 -4.31
CA THR A 75 17.54 13.02 -4.22
C THR A 75 17.46 11.90 -5.24
N ASN A 76 18.00 12.12 -6.45
CA ASN A 76 18.05 11.10 -7.50
C ASN A 76 18.91 9.89 -7.10
N ASP A 77 20.00 10.07 -6.36
CA ASP A 77 20.84 8.97 -5.89
C ASP A 77 20.06 8.10 -4.88
N THR A 78 19.31 8.72 -3.96
CA THR A 78 18.43 7.99 -3.04
C THR A 78 17.34 7.22 -3.81
N LEU A 79 16.68 7.86 -4.77
CA LEU A 79 15.64 7.23 -5.58
C LEU A 79 16.19 6.06 -6.40
N PHE A 80 17.41 6.17 -6.94
CA PHE A 80 18.06 5.09 -7.68
C PHE A 80 18.39 3.89 -6.78
N ALA A 81 18.86 4.13 -5.56
CA ALA A 81 19.12 3.07 -4.59
C ALA A 81 17.83 2.34 -4.19
N LEU A 82 16.73 3.08 -3.96
CA LEU A 82 15.42 2.50 -3.67
C LEU A 82 14.85 1.72 -4.85
N GLN A 83 15.01 2.23 -6.07
CA GLN A 83 14.62 1.53 -7.30
C GLN A 83 15.34 0.18 -7.39
N THR A 84 16.67 0.18 -7.21
CA THR A 84 17.49 -1.03 -7.29
C THR A 84 17.09 -2.06 -6.23
N LEU A 85 16.99 -1.63 -4.97
CA LEU A 85 16.54 -2.49 -3.87
C LEU A 85 15.17 -3.11 -4.16
N THR A 86 14.21 -2.27 -4.56
CA THR A 86 12.84 -2.70 -4.82
C THR A 86 12.79 -3.72 -5.96
N GLN A 87 13.53 -3.48 -7.04
CA GLN A 87 13.61 -4.37 -8.19
C GLN A 87 14.20 -5.73 -7.80
N GLU A 88 15.33 -5.75 -7.11
CA GLU A 88 16.00 -7.00 -6.70
C GLU A 88 15.15 -7.86 -5.77
N MET A 89 14.51 -7.23 -4.77
CA MET A 89 13.66 -7.95 -3.83
C MET A 89 12.38 -8.47 -4.49
N HIS A 90 11.77 -7.68 -5.38
CA HIS A 90 10.59 -8.11 -6.13
C HIS A 90 10.90 -9.31 -7.03
N GLN A 91 12.04 -9.32 -7.73
CA GLN A 91 12.47 -10.46 -8.54
C GLN A 91 12.66 -11.74 -7.72
N CYS A 92 12.97 -11.59 -6.42
CA CYS A 92 13.09 -12.70 -5.48
C CYS A 92 11.75 -13.10 -4.84
N ASN A 93 10.63 -12.46 -5.22
CA ASN A 93 9.32 -12.59 -4.57
C ASN A 93 9.36 -12.29 -3.07
N ILE A 94 10.10 -11.23 -2.68
CA ILE A 94 10.26 -10.78 -1.29
C ILE A 94 9.50 -9.46 -1.11
N LEU A 95 8.61 -9.41 -0.10
CA LEU A 95 7.97 -8.16 0.31
C LEU A 95 9.00 -7.23 0.95
N THR A 96 9.13 -6.02 0.40
CA THR A 96 10.07 -5.00 0.89
C THR A 96 9.37 -3.97 1.74
N ILE A 97 9.85 -3.75 2.96
CA ILE A 97 9.37 -2.72 3.89
C ILE A 97 10.45 -1.66 4.05
N VAL A 98 10.16 -0.44 3.60
CA VAL A 98 11.03 0.73 3.74
C VAL A 98 10.49 1.63 4.85
N VAL A 99 11.33 1.93 5.84
CA VAL A 99 10.95 2.67 7.04
C VAL A 99 11.76 3.96 7.15
N GLY A 100 11.09 5.11 7.12
CA GLY A 100 11.72 6.42 7.24
C GLY A 100 11.97 7.11 5.90
N GLY A 101 12.58 8.29 5.98
CA GLY A 101 12.65 9.22 4.85
C GLY A 101 11.34 9.97 4.60
N GLU A 102 11.35 10.73 3.52
CA GLU A 102 10.23 11.52 3.00
C GLU A 102 9.35 10.66 2.09
N GLN A 103 8.05 10.95 2.02
CA GLN A 103 7.11 10.21 1.18
C GLN A 103 7.43 10.30 -0.31
N GLU A 104 8.15 11.33 -0.75
CA GLU A 104 8.67 11.46 -2.12
C GLU A 104 9.48 10.23 -2.57
N ASN A 105 10.08 9.51 -1.63
CA ASN A 105 10.80 8.26 -1.88
C ASN A 105 9.92 7.14 -2.48
N THR A 106 8.59 7.27 -2.40
CA THR A 106 7.61 6.42 -3.11
C THR A 106 7.90 6.36 -4.61
N LEU A 107 8.42 7.44 -5.22
CA LEU A 107 8.82 7.45 -6.63
C LEU A 107 9.90 6.40 -6.95
N GLY A 108 10.87 6.21 -6.05
CA GLY A 108 11.91 5.20 -6.19
C GLY A 108 11.34 3.79 -6.12
N LEU A 109 10.41 3.55 -5.18
CA LEU A 109 9.69 2.28 -5.04
C LEU A 109 8.86 1.98 -6.31
N PHE A 110 8.14 2.97 -6.82
CA PHE A 110 7.35 2.86 -8.04
C PHE A 110 8.23 2.50 -9.25
N ARG A 111 9.34 3.23 -9.44
CA ARG A 111 10.29 2.95 -10.53
C ARG A 111 10.92 1.56 -10.43
N GLY A 112 11.13 1.05 -9.23
CA GLY A 112 11.59 -0.31 -8.99
C GLY A 112 10.67 -1.34 -9.65
N LEU A 113 9.35 -1.24 -9.41
CA LEU A 113 8.37 -2.15 -10.00
C LEU A 113 8.08 -1.85 -11.47
N SER A 114 7.89 -0.58 -11.84
CA SER A 114 7.46 -0.20 -13.19
C SER A 114 8.52 -0.46 -14.27
N SER A 115 9.81 -0.48 -13.88
CA SER A 115 10.93 -0.84 -14.77
C SER A 115 10.85 -2.27 -15.33
N MET A 116 10.06 -3.15 -14.71
CA MET A 116 9.85 -4.53 -15.15
C MET A 116 8.68 -4.69 -16.13
N ASN A 117 8.19 -3.59 -16.73
CA ASN A 117 7.03 -3.56 -17.63
C ASN A 117 5.73 -4.13 -17.04
N THR A 118 5.62 -4.14 -15.71
CA THR A 118 4.41 -4.49 -14.99
C THR A 118 3.56 -3.26 -14.71
N TYR A 119 2.26 -3.38 -14.92
CA TYR A 119 1.27 -2.41 -14.48
C TYR A 119 1.17 -2.43 -12.95
N VAL A 120 1.27 -1.26 -12.33
CA VAL A 120 1.35 -1.13 -10.87
C VAL A 120 0.09 -0.44 -10.33
N ASN A 121 -0.51 -1.04 -9.30
CA ASN A 121 -1.52 -0.43 -8.46
C ASN A 121 -0.84 0.19 -7.23
N LEU A 122 -0.88 1.52 -7.14
CA LEU A 122 -0.33 2.30 -6.02
C LEU A 122 -1.46 2.75 -5.09
N THR A 123 -1.28 2.52 -3.80
CA THR A 123 -2.18 3.08 -2.77
C THR A 123 -1.39 3.96 -1.82
N SER A 124 -1.90 5.16 -1.55
CA SER A 124 -1.36 6.06 -0.53
C SER A 124 -2.35 6.19 0.63
N ILE A 125 -1.87 6.02 1.86
CA ILE A 125 -2.60 6.40 3.08
C ILE A 125 -2.07 7.76 3.51
N ASP A 126 -2.87 8.80 3.31
CA ASP A 126 -2.42 10.19 3.38
C ASP A 126 -3.58 11.15 3.68
N ALA A 127 -3.30 12.26 4.36
CA ALA A 127 -4.22 13.37 4.53
C ALA A 127 -4.34 14.25 3.28
N ARG A 128 -3.38 14.18 2.35
CA ARG A 128 -3.25 14.95 1.10
C ARG A 128 -3.20 14.01 -0.12
N LEU A 129 -3.31 14.59 -1.32
CA LEU A 129 -3.15 13.83 -2.58
C LEU A 129 -1.76 13.98 -3.21
N ASP A 130 -1.06 15.07 -2.85
CA ASP A 130 0.30 15.39 -3.29
C ASP A 130 0.52 15.46 -4.80
N PHE A 131 -0.44 15.95 -5.59
CA PHE A 131 -0.23 16.19 -7.03
C PHE A 131 0.59 17.45 -7.33
N GLY A 132 0.63 18.44 -6.44
CA GLY A 132 1.42 19.65 -6.65
C GLY A 132 1.03 20.82 -5.76
N ALA A 133 1.59 21.99 -6.05
CA ALA A 133 1.25 23.22 -5.34
C ALA A 133 -0.15 23.73 -5.74
N PRO A 134 -0.88 24.44 -4.85
CA PRO A 134 -2.19 25.00 -5.16
C PRO A 134 -2.16 25.86 -6.44
N GLY A 135 -3.05 25.58 -7.39
CA GLY A 135 -3.13 26.27 -8.69
C GLY A 135 -2.20 25.73 -9.78
N VAL A 136 -1.35 24.74 -9.47
CA VAL A 136 -0.51 24.02 -10.43
C VAL A 136 -0.95 22.55 -10.45
N LEU A 137 -1.72 22.18 -11.48
CA LEU A 137 -2.31 20.84 -11.64
C LEU A 137 -1.27 19.70 -11.66
N VAL A 138 -0.07 19.99 -12.17
CA VAL A 138 1.07 19.07 -12.23
C VAL A 138 2.31 19.90 -11.96
N SER A 139 2.99 19.63 -10.84
CA SER A 139 4.26 20.27 -10.51
C SER A 139 5.40 19.29 -10.78
N ASP A 140 6.44 19.73 -11.48
CA ASP A 140 7.67 18.96 -11.69
C ASP A 140 8.40 18.62 -10.37
N ASP A 141 7.93 19.13 -9.24
CA ASP A 141 8.50 18.85 -7.91
C ASP A 141 7.75 17.74 -7.16
N SER A 142 6.48 17.47 -7.48
CA SER A 142 5.72 16.41 -6.81
C SER A 142 6.11 15.01 -7.30
N TYR A 143 6.26 14.07 -6.37
CA TYR A 143 6.50 12.66 -6.70
C TYR A 143 5.35 12.03 -7.49
N MET A 144 4.10 12.36 -7.17
CA MET A 144 2.93 11.81 -7.84
C MET A 144 2.80 12.34 -9.27
N SER A 145 3.09 13.63 -9.46
CA SER A 145 3.19 14.23 -10.79
C SER A 145 4.20 13.47 -11.66
N LYS A 146 5.40 13.17 -11.13
CA LYS A 146 6.42 12.39 -11.84
C LYS A 146 5.97 10.96 -12.17
N ILE A 147 5.27 10.30 -11.25
CA ILE A 147 4.72 8.94 -11.50
C ILE A 147 3.77 8.95 -12.71
N ILE A 148 2.96 10.00 -12.87
CA ILE A 148 1.99 10.10 -13.97
C ILE A 148 2.64 10.55 -15.28
N THR A 149 3.58 11.50 -15.24
CA THR A 149 4.09 12.17 -16.45
C THR A 149 5.35 11.55 -17.03
N GLU A 150 6.21 10.96 -16.19
CA GLU A 150 7.50 10.42 -16.62
C GLU A 150 7.40 8.96 -17.05
N LYS A 151 8.28 8.54 -17.97
CA LYS A 151 8.38 7.14 -18.39
C LYS A 151 9.23 6.32 -17.41
N PRO A 152 8.91 5.04 -17.17
CA PRO A 152 7.76 4.30 -17.71
C PRO A 152 6.45 4.62 -16.97
N ASN A 153 5.42 5.03 -17.72
CA ASN A 153 4.09 5.33 -17.16
C ASN A 153 3.23 4.06 -17.13
N ASN A 154 3.57 3.17 -16.20
CA ASN A 154 2.86 1.89 -16.00
C ASN A 154 1.95 1.95 -14.75
N LEU A 155 1.56 3.14 -14.30
CA LEU A 155 0.60 3.29 -13.21
C LEU A 155 -0.79 2.89 -13.74
N LYS A 156 -1.30 1.76 -13.26
CA LYS A 156 -2.62 1.24 -13.66
C LYS A 156 -3.75 1.82 -12.82
N GLN A 157 -3.51 1.93 -11.52
CA GLN A 157 -4.46 2.52 -10.59
C GLN A 157 -3.72 3.24 -9.49
N PHE A 158 -4.17 4.46 -9.18
CA PHE A 158 -3.83 5.13 -7.94
C PHE A 158 -5.06 5.21 -7.03
N THR A 159 -4.86 4.95 -5.75
CA THR A 159 -5.89 5.14 -4.72
C THR A 159 -5.33 5.89 -3.53
N ASN A 160 -6.01 6.95 -3.11
CA ASN A 160 -5.71 7.64 -1.86
C ASN A 160 -6.75 7.27 -0.79
N LEU A 161 -6.28 6.92 0.40
CA LEU A 161 -7.08 6.60 1.58
C LEU A 161 -6.82 7.63 2.67
N GLY A 162 -7.87 8.34 3.07
CA GLY A 162 -7.82 9.19 4.27
C GLY A 162 -7.62 10.67 4.02
N PHE A 163 -7.75 11.15 2.77
CA PHE A 163 -7.59 12.58 2.51
C PHE A 163 -8.62 13.39 3.29
N GLN A 164 -8.23 14.61 3.64
CA GLN A 164 -9.07 15.56 4.35
C GLN A 164 -9.37 16.72 3.40
N SER A 165 -10.66 16.97 3.12
CA SER A 165 -11.07 17.88 2.02
C SER A 165 -10.56 19.32 2.17
N TYR A 166 -10.19 19.75 3.37
CA TYR A 166 -9.60 21.08 3.61
C TYR A 166 -8.10 21.16 3.31
N TYR A 167 -7.43 20.05 3.00
CA TYR A 167 -6.05 20.03 2.51
C TYR A 167 -5.93 19.74 1.00
N VAL A 168 -7.06 19.56 0.31
CA VAL A 168 -7.10 19.14 -1.09
C VAL A 168 -7.90 20.15 -1.91
N SER A 169 -7.29 20.62 -3.00
CA SER A 169 -7.93 21.56 -3.92
C SER A 169 -8.99 20.86 -4.80
N GLN A 170 -9.92 21.64 -5.37
CA GLN A 170 -10.91 21.06 -6.30
C GLN A 170 -10.23 20.59 -7.60
N GLU A 171 -9.20 21.30 -8.03
CA GLU A 171 -8.37 20.96 -9.18
C GLU A 171 -7.73 19.57 -9.05
N GLU A 172 -7.24 19.22 -7.86
CA GLU A 172 -6.71 17.87 -7.58
C GLU A 172 -7.80 16.79 -7.60
N LEU A 173 -8.99 17.08 -7.07
CA LEU A 173 -10.13 16.14 -7.14
C LEU A 173 -10.61 15.93 -8.58
N ASP A 174 -10.66 17.00 -9.38
CA ASP A 174 -10.99 16.93 -10.80
C ASP A 174 -9.94 16.11 -11.57
N LEU A 175 -8.66 16.24 -11.22
CA LEU A 175 -7.59 15.43 -11.80
C LEU A 175 -7.77 13.94 -11.46
N MET A 176 -8.08 13.61 -10.20
CA MET A 176 -8.39 12.24 -9.79
C MET A 176 -9.54 11.63 -10.59
N GLN A 177 -10.60 12.40 -10.84
CA GLN A 177 -11.73 11.95 -11.64
C GLN A 177 -11.35 11.75 -13.11
N LYS A 178 -10.64 12.69 -13.72
CA LYS A 178 -10.18 12.61 -15.12
C LYS A 178 -9.25 11.44 -15.39
N LEU A 179 -8.41 11.09 -14.40
CA LEU A 179 -7.51 9.93 -14.47
C LEU A 179 -8.17 8.62 -14.02
N PHE A 180 -9.47 8.66 -13.67
CA PHE A 180 -10.22 7.53 -13.14
C PHE A 180 -9.58 6.88 -11.89
N PHE A 181 -8.90 7.69 -11.08
CA PHE A 181 -8.33 7.28 -9.80
C PHE A 181 -9.35 7.36 -8.66
N ASP A 182 -9.03 6.72 -7.54
CA ASP A 182 -9.89 6.68 -6.37
C ASP A 182 -9.33 7.52 -5.22
N ALA A 183 -10.17 8.33 -4.60
CA ALA A 183 -9.82 9.08 -3.39
C ALA A 183 -10.94 8.89 -2.39
N TYR A 184 -10.61 8.41 -1.19
CA TYR A 184 -11.58 8.19 -0.12
C TYR A 184 -11.28 9.12 1.04
N ARG A 185 -12.30 9.85 1.48
CA ARG A 185 -12.16 10.78 2.61
C ARG A 185 -11.89 10.00 3.88
N LEU A 186 -11.17 10.61 4.83
CA LEU A 186 -10.96 10.05 6.16
C LEU A 186 -12.26 9.54 6.80
N GLY A 187 -13.32 10.37 6.81
CA GLY A 187 -14.60 10.01 7.40
C GLY A 187 -15.29 8.82 6.74
N GLU A 188 -15.08 8.60 5.43
CA GLU A 188 -15.67 7.48 4.70
C GLU A 188 -15.02 6.16 5.16
N ILE A 189 -13.68 6.10 5.12
CA ILE A 189 -12.92 4.90 5.52
C ILE A 189 -13.00 4.66 7.03
N SER A 190 -12.95 5.71 7.85
CA SER A 190 -13.07 5.56 9.31
C SER A 190 -14.45 5.08 9.77
N SER A 191 -15.51 5.31 8.98
CA SER A 191 -16.86 4.85 9.31
C SER A 191 -17.03 3.34 9.13
N ASP A 192 -16.30 2.76 8.17
CA ASP A 192 -16.29 1.32 7.89
C ASP A 192 -14.95 0.93 7.25
N LEU A 193 -14.01 0.48 8.08
CA LEU A 193 -12.68 0.08 7.62
C LEU A 193 -12.73 -1.13 6.69
N HIS A 194 -13.78 -1.96 6.72
CA HIS A 194 -13.86 -3.14 5.87
C HIS A 194 -13.84 -2.79 4.38
N GLU A 195 -14.29 -1.58 4.01
CA GLU A 195 -14.28 -1.06 2.64
C GLU A 195 -12.86 -0.88 2.09
N SER A 196 -11.85 -0.80 2.97
CA SER A 196 -10.45 -0.71 2.57
C SER A 196 -9.82 -2.07 2.22
N GLU A 197 -10.39 -3.19 2.66
CA GLU A 197 -9.81 -4.53 2.39
C GLU A 197 -9.70 -4.80 0.88
N PRO A 198 -10.76 -4.59 0.06
CA PRO A 198 -10.67 -4.87 -1.36
C PRO A 198 -9.79 -3.87 -2.12
N ILE A 199 -9.50 -2.71 -1.51
CA ILE A 199 -8.56 -1.72 -2.06
C ILE A 199 -7.13 -2.23 -1.81
N LEU A 200 -6.81 -2.51 -0.54
CA LEU A 200 -5.48 -2.95 -0.11
C LEU A 200 -5.10 -4.33 -0.67
N ARG A 201 -6.09 -5.19 -0.90
CA ARG A 201 -5.93 -6.49 -1.58
C ARG A 201 -5.52 -6.34 -3.05
N ASP A 202 -5.84 -5.22 -3.67
CA ASP A 202 -5.47 -4.95 -5.06
C ASP A 202 -4.19 -4.11 -5.19
N THR A 203 -3.55 -3.74 -4.07
CA THR A 203 -2.37 -2.88 -4.02
C THR A 203 -1.06 -3.65 -4.25
N ASP A 204 -0.20 -3.13 -5.13
CA ASP A 204 1.17 -3.66 -5.32
C ASP A 204 2.19 -2.84 -4.51
N ILE A 205 1.99 -1.51 -4.42
CA ILE A 205 2.79 -0.59 -3.60
C ILE A 205 1.88 0.16 -2.64
N LEU A 206 2.16 0.07 -1.33
CA LEU A 206 1.51 0.87 -0.31
C LEU A 206 2.49 1.94 0.20
N SER A 207 2.11 3.21 0.10
CA SER A 207 2.81 4.34 0.71
C SER A 207 1.97 4.88 1.87
N VAL A 208 2.59 5.08 3.03
CA VAL A 208 1.89 5.61 4.22
C VAL A 208 2.63 6.84 4.71
N ASP A 209 1.94 7.99 4.70
CA ASP A 209 2.39 9.19 5.39
C ASP A 209 1.85 9.18 6.82
N PHE A 210 2.75 9.34 7.80
CA PHE A 210 2.38 9.49 9.21
C PHE A 210 1.54 10.74 9.48
N ASN A 211 1.51 11.74 8.60
CA ASN A 211 0.59 12.87 8.68
C ASN A 211 -0.89 12.47 8.52
N ALA A 212 -1.17 11.26 8.02
CA ALA A 212 -2.52 10.68 7.98
C ALA A 212 -3.02 10.21 9.36
N ILE A 213 -2.13 10.10 10.35
CA ILE A 213 -2.44 9.60 11.70
C ILE A 213 -2.67 10.79 12.64
N LYS A 214 -3.63 10.67 13.56
CA LYS A 214 -3.91 11.72 14.56
C LYS A 214 -2.65 12.05 15.37
N ALA A 215 -2.37 13.35 15.53
CA ALA A 215 -1.26 13.86 16.33
C ALA A 215 -1.23 13.32 17.77
N SER A 216 -2.39 13.08 18.37
CA SER A 216 -2.51 12.49 19.72
C SER A 216 -1.94 11.07 19.80
N GLU A 217 -2.08 10.28 18.74
CA GLU A 217 -1.51 8.93 18.65
C GLU A 217 0.01 8.96 18.41
N LEU A 218 0.54 10.07 17.93
CA LEU A 218 1.95 10.26 17.65
C LEU A 218 2.67 11.10 18.71
N ASP A 219 1.97 11.69 19.68
CA ASP A 219 2.55 12.67 20.63
C ASP A 219 3.27 13.83 19.92
N PHE A 220 2.76 14.23 18.75
CA PHE A 220 3.43 15.18 17.85
C PHE A 220 2.64 16.47 17.71
N ASN A 221 3.05 17.52 18.43
CA ASN A 221 2.32 18.78 18.53
C ASN A 221 2.17 19.55 17.20
N LEU A 222 3.03 19.29 16.21
CA LEU A 222 2.96 19.90 14.88
C LEU A 222 2.14 19.07 13.89
N GLY A 223 1.63 17.90 14.31
CA GLY A 223 0.86 17.00 13.47
C GLY A 223 -0.60 17.42 13.32
N ASN A 224 -1.31 16.71 12.46
CA ASN A 224 -2.73 16.97 12.21
C ASN A 224 -3.60 16.51 13.39
N PRO A 225 -4.60 17.32 13.84
CA PRO A 225 -5.48 16.92 14.93
C PRO A 225 -6.42 15.78 14.53
N ASN A 226 -6.79 15.69 13.25
CA ASN A 226 -7.60 14.62 12.67
C ASN A 226 -6.75 13.70 11.81
N GLY A 227 -7.12 12.43 11.79
CA GLY A 227 -6.41 11.36 11.07
C GLY A 227 -6.97 10.01 11.49
N PHE A 228 -6.34 8.93 11.04
CA PHE A 228 -6.58 7.60 11.57
C PHE A 228 -6.07 7.52 13.01
N ASP A 229 -6.79 6.80 13.88
CA ASP A 229 -6.26 6.41 15.18
C ASP A 229 -5.33 5.18 15.08
N GLY A 230 -4.65 4.84 16.17
CA GLY A 230 -3.71 3.73 16.21
C GLY A 230 -4.32 2.36 15.85
N ALA A 231 -5.57 2.10 16.24
CA ALA A 231 -6.26 0.85 15.94
C ALA A 231 -6.67 0.77 14.47
N GLN A 232 -7.15 1.90 13.92
CA GLN A 232 -7.52 2.02 12.51
C GLN A 232 -6.32 1.79 11.61
N ILE A 233 -5.19 2.49 11.85
CA ILE A 233 -4.01 2.33 11.00
C ILE A 233 -3.44 0.90 11.09
N CYS A 234 -3.41 0.29 12.27
CA CYS A 234 -2.98 -1.11 12.41
C CYS A 234 -3.91 -2.09 11.68
N THR A 235 -5.21 -1.82 11.63
CA THR A 235 -6.17 -2.60 10.84
C THR A 235 -5.91 -2.49 9.34
N LEU A 236 -5.63 -1.27 8.84
CA LEU A 236 -5.23 -1.05 7.45
C LEU A 236 -3.93 -1.80 7.13
N MET A 237 -2.93 -1.74 8.02
CA MET A 237 -1.68 -2.50 7.86
C MET A 237 -1.91 -4.02 7.80
N ARG A 238 -2.81 -4.53 8.63
CA ARG A 238 -3.21 -5.95 8.60
C ARG A 238 -3.85 -6.32 7.27
N TYR A 239 -4.77 -5.52 6.75
CA TYR A 239 -5.38 -5.75 5.43
C TYR A 239 -4.36 -5.70 4.29
N ALA A 240 -3.39 -4.79 4.36
CA ALA A 240 -2.27 -4.76 3.42
C ALA A 240 -1.43 -6.04 3.49
N GLY A 241 -1.18 -6.58 4.70
CA GLY A 241 -0.44 -7.83 4.88
C GLY A 241 -1.16 -9.03 4.27
N LEU A 242 -2.49 -9.09 4.40
CA LEU A 242 -3.35 -10.13 3.83
C LEU A 242 -3.43 -10.13 2.29
N SER A 243 -2.94 -9.07 1.64
CA SER A 243 -2.90 -8.94 0.19
C SER A 243 -1.82 -9.84 -0.39
N ASP A 244 -2.18 -10.73 -1.32
CA ASP A 244 -1.20 -11.57 -2.02
C ASP A 244 -0.34 -10.78 -3.03
N ARG A 245 -0.75 -9.54 -3.36
CA ARG A 245 -0.11 -8.66 -4.36
C ARG A 245 0.94 -7.73 -3.80
N LEU A 246 0.78 -7.32 -2.54
CA LEU A 246 1.63 -6.30 -1.94
C LEU A 246 3.09 -6.74 -2.01
N SER A 247 3.87 -5.97 -2.75
CA SER A 247 5.29 -6.20 -3.03
C SER A 247 6.17 -5.23 -2.26
N VAL A 248 5.69 -3.99 -2.05
CA VAL A 248 6.46 -2.95 -1.38
C VAL A 248 5.57 -2.12 -0.46
N LEU A 249 6.06 -1.86 0.74
CA LEU A 249 5.50 -0.93 1.70
C LEU A 249 6.52 0.16 2.02
N GLY A 250 6.12 1.43 1.91
CA GLY A 250 6.85 2.57 2.42
C GLY A 250 6.13 3.23 3.58
N LEU A 251 6.85 3.48 4.68
CA LEU A 251 6.35 4.15 5.89
C LEU A 251 7.17 5.43 6.11
N PHE A 252 6.58 6.59 5.82
CA PHE A 252 7.31 7.84 5.63
C PHE A 252 6.91 8.94 6.61
N ASP A 253 7.71 10.02 6.65
CA ASP A 253 7.41 11.29 7.32
C ASP A 253 7.10 11.21 8.82
N MET A 254 7.60 10.17 9.46
CA MET A 254 7.36 9.85 10.85
C MET A 254 8.01 10.84 11.83
N PRO A 255 7.27 11.35 12.83
CA PRO A 255 7.84 12.24 13.86
C PRO A 255 8.77 11.49 14.83
N SER A 256 9.70 12.23 15.43
CA SER A 256 10.72 11.71 16.35
C SER A 256 10.23 11.55 17.79
N THR A 257 9.16 10.78 18.01
CA THR A 257 8.54 10.60 19.34
C THR A 257 8.45 9.12 19.75
N PRO A 258 8.55 8.80 21.06
CA PRO A 258 8.42 7.43 21.54
C PRO A 258 7.07 6.76 21.23
N ARG A 259 5.99 7.55 21.16
CA ARG A 259 4.66 7.01 20.82
C ARG A 259 4.59 6.63 19.35
N SER A 260 5.15 7.46 18.47
CA SER A 260 5.26 7.17 17.05
C SER A 260 6.10 5.91 16.77
N ASP A 261 7.21 5.73 17.48
CA ASP A 261 8.08 4.55 17.31
C ASP A 261 7.41 3.25 17.72
N LYS A 262 6.61 3.28 18.79
CA LYS A 262 5.81 2.14 19.23
C LYS A 262 4.70 1.82 18.22
N LEU A 263 4.00 2.83 17.73
CA LEU A 263 2.94 2.65 16.75
C LEU A 263 3.48 2.07 15.44
N LEU A 264 4.62 2.59 14.95
CA LEU A 264 5.33 2.02 13.80
C LEU A 264 5.65 0.54 13.98
N ALA A 265 6.19 0.16 15.14
CA ALA A 265 6.52 -1.23 15.44
C ALA A 265 5.26 -2.12 15.39
N GLN A 266 4.13 -1.62 15.91
CA GLN A 266 2.84 -2.32 15.88
C GLN A 266 2.25 -2.40 14.48
N MET A 267 2.34 -1.33 13.69
CA MET A 267 1.92 -1.29 12.28
C MET A 267 2.61 -2.38 11.46
N ILE A 268 3.94 -2.48 11.57
CA ILE A 268 4.70 -3.53 10.89
C ILE A 268 4.34 -4.90 11.47
N TRP A 269 4.18 -5.04 12.78
CA TRP A 269 3.77 -6.30 13.39
C TRP A 269 2.43 -6.82 12.84
N TYR A 270 1.42 -5.96 12.70
CA TYR A 270 0.12 -6.33 12.14
C TYR A 270 0.18 -6.60 10.63
N LEU A 271 1.07 -5.93 9.89
CA LEU A 271 1.37 -6.30 8.51
C LEU A 271 1.93 -7.73 8.43
N LEU A 272 2.88 -8.10 9.29
CA LEU A 272 3.46 -9.45 9.33
C LEU A 272 2.43 -10.51 9.72
N GLU A 273 1.56 -10.21 10.68
CA GLU A 273 0.46 -11.11 11.03
C GLU A 273 -0.52 -11.27 9.85
N GLY A 274 -0.85 -10.19 9.14
CA GLY A 274 -1.66 -10.26 7.92
C GLY A 274 -0.97 -11.11 6.85
N PHE A 275 0.34 -10.95 6.67
CA PHE A 275 1.12 -11.73 5.71
C PHE A 275 1.07 -13.23 6.02
N CYS A 276 1.17 -13.62 7.30
CA CYS A 276 1.04 -15.01 7.74
C CYS A 276 -0.29 -15.66 7.33
N HIS A 277 -1.33 -14.85 7.21
CA HIS A 277 -2.70 -15.30 6.90
C HIS A 277 -3.06 -15.07 5.42
N ARG A 278 -2.07 -14.85 4.54
CA ARG A 278 -2.29 -14.80 3.09
C ARG A 278 -2.90 -16.11 2.61
N VAL A 279 -4.00 -15.99 1.89
CA VAL A 279 -4.73 -17.14 1.33
C VAL A 279 -4.10 -17.61 0.02
N ASN A 280 -3.28 -16.75 -0.62
CA ASN A 280 -2.61 -17.00 -1.89
C ASN A 280 -3.62 -17.39 -2.98
N GLU A 281 -4.61 -16.52 -3.19
CA GLU A 281 -5.66 -16.67 -4.21
C GLU A 281 -5.46 -15.69 -5.38
N TYR A 282 -4.35 -14.95 -5.42
CA TYR A 282 -4.05 -14.07 -6.55
C TYR A 282 -3.20 -14.76 -7.62
N PRO A 283 -3.54 -14.63 -8.93
CA PRO A 283 -4.78 -14.07 -9.45
C PRO A 283 -5.97 -15.01 -9.19
N PHE A 284 -7.11 -14.43 -8.79
CA PHE A 284 -8.31 -15.22 -8.50
C PHE A 284 -8.86 -15.81 -9.79
N SER A 285 -9.18 -17.11 -9.76
CA SER A 285 -9.69 -17.86 -10.91
C SER A 285 -11.13 -18.31 -10.65
N ILE A 286 -12.03 -18.01 -11.58
CA ILE A 286 -13.43 -18.50 -11.55
C ILE A 286 -13.54 -20.02 -11.66
N HIS A 287 -12.44 -20.72 -11.99
CA HIS A 287 -12.37 -22.17 -12.01
C HIS A 287 -12.15 -22.77 -10.62
N GLU A 288 -11.79 -21.96 -9.62
CA GLU A 288 -11.71 -22.39 -8.22
C GLU A 288 -13.09 -22.44 -7.57
N PRO A 289 -13.27 -23.18 -6.45
CA PRO A 289 -14.53 -23.24 -5.73
C PRO A 289 -15.03 -21.85 -5.30
N CYS A 290 -16.05 -21.37 -6.00
CA CYS A 290 -16.67 -20.07 -5.77
C CYS A 290 -18.18 -20.13 -5.96
N THR A 291 -18.88 -19.14 -5.41
CA THR A 291 -20.31 -18.91 -5.65
C THR A 291 -20.46 -17.73 -6.60
N LYS A 292 -21.13 -17.95 -7.74
CA LYS A 292 -21.47 -16.91 -8.72
C LYS A 292 -22.83 -16.31 -8.39
N PHE A 293 -22.92 -14.98 -8.39
CA PHE A 293 -24.15 -14.21 -8.22
C PHE A 293 -24.34 -13.31 -9.43
N VAL A 294 -25.54 -13.33 -10.02
CA VAL A 294 -25.88 -12.52 -11.20
C VAL A 294 -26.94 -11.51 -10.79
N VAL A 295 -26.65 -10.23 -10.96
CA VAL A 295 -27.53 -9.12 -10.59
C VAL A 295 -27.88 -8.34 -11.86
N PRO A 296 -29.08 -8.57 -12.44
CA PRO A 296 -29.56 -7.79 -13.57
C PRO A 296 -29.74 -6.32 -13.17
N GLN A 297 -29.23 -5.40 -14.00
CA GLN A 297 -29.49 -3.97 -13.94
C GLN A 297 -30.28 -3.54 -15.19
N ASP A 298 -30.72 -2.28 -15.23
CA ASP A 298 -31.52 -1.77 -16.34
C ASP A 298 -30.78 -1.79 -17.70
N GLN A 299 -29.46 -1.58 -17.70
CA GLN A 299 -28.64 -1.48 -18.93
C GLN A 299 -27.62 -2.62 -19.07
N GLU A 300 -27.27 -3.28 -17.99
CA GLU A 300 -26.18 -4.26 -17.94
C GLU A 300 -26.45 -5.35 -16.90
N THR A 301 -25.63 -6.39 -16.88
CA THR A 301 -25.72 -7.45 -15.87
C THR A 301 -24.41 -7.52 -15.11
N LEU A 302 -24.48 -7.35 -13.79
CA LEU A 302 -23.31 -7.45 -12.93
C LEU A 302 -23.16 -8.90 -12.45
N THR A 303 -21.97 -9.47 -12.67
CA THR A 303 -21.61 -10.79 -12.14
C THR A 303 -20.65 -10.63 -10.98
N PHE A 304 -21.03 -11.16 -9.81
CA PHE A 304 -20.17 -11.23 -8.63
C PHE A 304 -19.74 -12.66 -8.37
N PHE A 305 -18.57 -12.82 -7.77
CA PHE A 305 -18.02 -14.10 -7.32
C PHE A 305 -17.59 -13.99 -5.87
N ARG A 306 -17.92 -15.01 -5.07
CA ARG A 306 -17.43 -15.17 -3.69
C ARG A 306 -16.60 -16.44 -3.58
N SER A 307 -15.34 -16.33 -3.13
CA SER A 307 -14.49 -17.50 -2.87
C SER A 307 -15.07 -18.32 -1.72
N GLN A 308 -15.11 -19.65 -1.87
CA GLN A 308 -15.47 -20.54 -0.76
C GLN A 308 -14.34 -20.67 0.27
N LYS A 309 -13.09 -20.39 -0.12
CA LYS A 309 -11.90 -20.51 0.72
C LYS A 309 -11.72 -19.27 1.60
N SER A 310 -11.70 -18.07 1.02
CA SER A 310 -11.49 -16.82 1.77
C SER A 310 -12.75 -16.04 2.11
N GLN A 311 -13.90 -16.38 1.52
CA GLN A 311 -15.13 -15.59 1.59
C GLN A 311 -15.02 -14.17 1.01
N ARG A 312 -13.91 -13.86 0.33
CA ARG A 312 -13.70 -12.58 -0.37
C ARG A 312 -14.56 -12.49 -1.62
N TRP A 313 -14.81 -11.26 -2.05
CA TRP A 313 -15.67 -10.96 -3.19
C TRP A 313 -14.91 -10.32 -4.36
N TRP A 314 -15.37 -10.63 -5.56
CA TRP A 314 -14.93 -10.03 -6.81
C TRP A 314 -16.14 -9.71 -7.68
N ILE A 315 -16.03 -8.68 -8.50
CA ILE A 315 -16.98 -8.33 -9.55
C ILE A 315 -16.32 -8.45 -10.92
N GLU A 316 -17.06 -9.00 -11.88
CA GLU A 316 -16.62 -9.10 -13.26
C GLU A 316 -16.64 -7.74 -13.95
N VAL A 317 -15.52 -7.37 -14.55
CA VAL A 317 -15.36 -6.18 -15.38
C VAL A 317 -15.18 -6.65 -16.82
N PRO A 318 -16.08 -6.30 -17.74
CA PRO A 318 -15.92 -6.63 -19.15
C PRO A 318 -14.70 -5.89 -19.72
N LYS A 319 -13.86 -6.58 -20.51
CA LYS A 319 -12.87 -5.90 -21.36
C LYS A 319 -13.47 -5.68 -22.74
N GLU A 320 -13.40 -4.47 -23.27
CA GLU A 320 -13.66 -4.26 -24.70
C GLU A 320 -12.39 -4.53 -25.52
N GLY A 321 -12.43 -5.54 -26.40
CA GLY A 321 -11.33 -5.84 -27.31
C GLY A 321 -11.79 -6.65 -28.52
N LYS A 322 -11.85 -6.03 -29.70
CA LYS A 322 -12.30 -6.60 -30.99
C LYS A 322 -11.34 -7.62 -31.64
N HIS A 323 -10.40 -8.20 -30.91
CA HIS A 323 -9.40 -9.10 -31.49
C HIS A 323 -9.18 -10.35 -30.63
N ASN A 324 -10.20 -11.20 -30.56
CA ASN A 324 -10.16 -12.67 -30.52
C ASN A 324 -11.48 -13.19 -29.93
N ASN A 325 -11.95 -14.36 -30.39
CA ASN A 325 -13.24 -14.97 -30.03
C ASN A 325 -13.32 -15.48 -28.56
N LYS A 326 -12.75 -14.77 -27.60
CA LYS A 326 -12.92 -15.02 -26.17
C LYS A 326 -13.19 -13.69 -25.48
N GLU A 327 -14.36 -13.57 -24.87
CA GLU A 327 -14.66 -12.54 -23.89
C GLU A 327 -13.65 -12.67 -22.74
N GLU A 328 -12.57 -11.90 -22.78
CA GLU A 328 -11.67 -11.81 -21.65
C GLU A 328 -12.32 -10.91 -20.60
N THR A 329 -12.61 -11.46 -19.43
CA THR A 329 -13.11 -10.68 -18.30
C THR A 329 -12.02 -10.48 -17.26
N THR A 330 -12.04 -9.34 -16.57
CA THR A 330 -11.14 -9.05 -15.44
C THR A 330 -11.96 -9.10 -14.15
N LEU A 331 -11.38 -9.63 -13.08
CA LEU A 331 -12.04 -9.66 -11.78
C LEU A 331 -11.50 -8.53 -10.91
N LEU A 332 -12.39 -7.65 -10.47
CA LEU A 332 -12.07 -6.54 -9.57
C LEU A 332 -12.44 -6.92 -8.13
N PRO A 333 -11.51 -6.87 -7.16
CA PRO A 333 -11.83 -7.03 -5.74
C PRO A 333 -12.91 -6.04 -5.26
N CYS A 334 -13.98 -6.56 -4.65
CA CYS A 334 -15.08 -5.76 -4.10
C CYS A 334 -15.48 -6.25 -2.70
N ALA A 335 -16.33 -5.50 -2.03
CA ALA A 335 -16.91 -5.87 -0.74
C ALA A 335 -18.27 -6.58 -0.93
N GLU A 336 -18.71 -7.34 0.07
CA GLU A 336 -20.07 -7.91 0.07
C GLU A 336 -21.14 -6.80 -0.02
N LYS A 337 -20.86 -5.65 0.58
CA LYS A 337 -21.73 -4.48 0.55
C LYS A 337 -21.99 -3.98 -0.87
N ASP A 338 -20.99 -4.03 -1.75
CA ASP A 338 -21.13 -3.67 -3.17
C ASP A 338 -22.18 -4.56 -3.86
N TYR A 339 -22.15 -5.87 -3.59
CA TYR A 339 -23.17 -6.80 -4.07
C TYR A 339 -24.56 -6.45 -3.53
N ARG A 340 -24.68 -6.20 -2.22
CA ARG A 340 -25.97 -5.85 -1.60
C ARG A 340 -26.53 -4.51 -2.09
N MET A 341 -25.67 -3.56 -2.46
CA MET A 341 -26.05 -2.28 -3.06
C MET A 341 -26.49 -2.47 -4.51
N ALA A 342 -25.76 -3.27 -5.29
CA ALA A 342 -26.16 -3.61 -6.66
C ALA A 342 -27.55 -4.26 -6.72
N GLN A 343 -27.93 -5.08 -5.74
CA GLN A 343 -29.30 -5.65 -5.66
C GLN A 343 -30.40 -4.58 -5.49
N LYS A 344 -30.05 -3.38 -5.06
CA LYS A 344 -30.96 -2.24 -4.90
C LYS A 344 -30.91 -1.28 -6.11
N GLY A 345 -30.13 -1.59 -7.13
CA GLY A 345 -29.93 -0.74 -8.31
C GLY A 345 -28.70 0.16 -8.24
N ASP A 346 -27.93 0.14 -7.14
CA ASP A 346 -26.77 1.01 -6.96
C ASP A 346 -25.49 0.33 -7.46
N ILE A 347 -24.94 0.82 -8.57
CA ILE A 347 -23.72 0.26 -9.18
C ILE A 347 -22.47 0.84 -8.51
N PRO A 348 -21.51 0.02 -8.07
CA PRO A 348 -20.30 0.50 -7.41
C PRO A 348 -19.46 1.44 -8.30
N ALA A 349 -19.11 2.63 -7.79
CA ALA A 349 -18.32 3.61 -8.55
C ALA A 349 -16.95 3.08 -8.99
N ARG A 350 -16.31 2.21 -8.17
CA ARG A 350 -15.03 1.55 -8.51
C ARG A 350 -15.15 0.69 -9.77
N TRP A 351 -16.29 0.04 -9.95
CA TRP A 351 -16.56 -0.78 -11.13
C TRP A 351 -16.65 0.09 -12.39
N TRP A 352 -17.44 1.18 -12.34
CA TRP A 352 -17.55 2.15 -13.44
C TRP A 352 -16.20 2.70 -13.89
N LYS A 353 -15.38 3.16 -12.93
CA LYS A 353 -14.03 3.64 -13.23
C LYS A 353 -13.15 2.53 -13.83
N SER A 354 -13.30 1.30 -13.37
CA SER A 354 -12.56 0.16 -13.94
C SER A 354 -12.94 -0.14 -15.37
N VAL A 355 -14.23 -0.04 -15.72
CA VAL A 355 -14.71 -0.18 -17.10
C VAL A 355 -14.12 0.92 -17.98
N GLN A 356 -14.20 2.19 -17.54
CA GLN A 356 -13.67 3.33 -18.29
C GLN A 356 -12.15 3.22 -18.53
N ARG A 357 -11.38 2.77 -17.53
CA ARG A 357 -9.94 2.51 -17.69
C ARG A 357 -9.66 1.38 -18.68
N SER A 358 -10.53 0.38 -18.79
CA SER A 358 -10.33 -0.76 -19.70
C SER A 358 -10.68 -0.46 -21.15
N MET A 359 -11.36 0.66 -21.42
CA MET A 359 -11.71 1.14 -22.76
C MET A 359 -10.59 2.00 -23.40
N HIS A 360 -9.57 2.37 -22.62
CA HIS A 360 -8.43 3.19 -23.03
C HIS A 360 -7.13 2.38 -22.91
#